data_AF-A0A5P1EHC7-F1
#
_entry.id   AF-A0A5P1EHC7-F1
#
_cell.length_a   1.000
_cell.length_b   1.000
_cell.length_c   1.000
_cell.angle_alpha   90.00
_cell.angle_beta   90.00
_cell.angle_gamma   90.00
#
_symmetry.space_group_name_H-M   'P 1'
#
loop_
_entity.id
_entity.type
_entity.pdbx_description
1 polymer ?
#
loop_
_entity_poly.entity_id
_entity_poly.type
_entity_poly.pdbx_seq_one_letter_code
_entity_poly.pdbx_strand_id
1 'polypeptide(L)'
;MGSFLSSLASPGDETPSESSCVIAIHSRSAWDEHWSTNQQNPNHLMVIDFTAKWCGPCRFVGPAFEAFSAKYTDVVFLKVDVDELSEISQQWNVQAMPTFIMLKGGKETGRVVGAKKNELEKMIQQHLNISKS
;
A
#
# COMPACT_ATOMS: atom_id res chain seq x y z
N MET A 1 -24.72 -46.88 23.00
CA MET A 1 -24.37 -46.79 21.57
C MET A 1 -25.22 -45.68 20.97
N GLY A 2 -24.59 -44.67 20.38
CA GLY A 2 -25.27 -43.56 19.71
C GLY A 2 -25.33 -42.27 20.54
N SER A 3 -24.43 -41.33 20.24
CA SER A 3 -24.83 -40.02 19.70
C SER A 3 -23.62 -39.37 19.05
N PHE A 4 -23.76 -39.19 17.74
CA PHE A 4 -22.95 -38.37 16.87
C PHE A 4 -23.25 -36.88 17.09
N LEU A 5 -22.47 -36.02 16.40
CA LEU A 5 -22.64 -34.58 16.13
C LEU A 5 -21.96 -33.68 17.18
N SER A 6 -21.14 -32.69 16.85
CA SER A 6 -20.64 -32.20 15.57
C SER A 6 -19.44 -31.31 15.87
N SER A 7 -18.44 -31.40 15.00
CA SER A 7 -17.42 -30.37 14.81
C SER A 7 -18.08 -29.00 14.58
N LEU A 8 -17.65 -27.99 15.32
CA LEU A 8 -17.64 -26.59 14.88
C LEU A 8 -16.33 -25.95 15.37
N ALA A 9 -15.22 -26.38 14.75
CA ALA A 9 -14.08 -25.49 14.62
C ALA A 9 -14.51 -24.39 13.64
N SER A 10 -14.80 -23.20 14.16
CA SER A 10 -15.02 -22.03 13.32
C SER A 10 -13.72 -21.68 12.59
N PRO A 11 -13.70 -21.64 11.26
CA PRO A 11 -12.57 -21.14 10.50
C PRO A 11 -12.72 -19.63 10.31
N GLY A 12 -11.64 -18.89 10.57
CA GLY A 12 -11.46 -17.54 10.04
C GLY A 12 -12.17 -16.44 10.83
N ASP A 13 -11.67 -16.17 12.03
CA ASP A 13 -11.65 -14.79 12.51
C ASP A 13 -10.21 -14.31 12.34
N GLU A 14 -9.91 -13.76 11.15
CA GLU A 14 -8.73 -12.94 10.97
C GLU A 14 -8.95 -11.70 11.84
N THR A 15 -8.40 -11.74 13.05
CA THR A 15 -8.21 -10.57 13.89
C THR A 15 -7.64 -9.44 13.02
N PRO A 16 -8.30 -8.27 12.90
CA PRO A 16 -7.68 -7.12 12.30
C PRO A 16 -6.41 -6.82 13.11
N SER A 17 -5.26 -6.95 12.45
CA SER A 17 -3.97 -6.54 12.98
C SER A 17 -4.07 -5.05 13.34
N GLU A 18 -4.27 -4.76 14.62
CA GLU A 18 -4.35 -3.40 15.11
C GLU A 18 -3.08 -2.63 14.73
N SER A 19 -3.29 -1.45 14.15
CA SER A 19 -2.33 -0.41 13.75
C SER A 19 -1.59 -0.54 12.39
N SER A 20 -2.26 -0.95 11.31
CA SER A 20 -1.82 -0.53 9.96
C SER A 20 -2.36 0.88 9.64
N CYS A 21 -1.50 1.86 9.35
CA CYS A 21 -1.91 3.22 8.95
C CYS A 21 -2.09 3.38 7.43
N VAL A 22 -2.23 2.26 6.70
CA VAL A 22 -2.45 2.29 5.26
C VAL A 22 -3.80 2.91 4.94
N ILE A 23 -3.78 4.00 4.19
CA ILE A 23 -4.98 4.73 3.80
C ILE A 23 -5.46 4.18 2.45
N ALA A 24 -6.63 3.56 2.43
CA ALA A 24 -7.25 3.09 1.21
C ALA A 24 -7.95 4.25 0.49
N ILE A 25 -7.61 4.47 -0.78
CA ILE A 25 -8.15 5.56 -1.59
C ILE A 25 -9.20 5.00 -2.54
N HIS A 26 -10.45 5.42 -2.33
CA HIS A 26 -11.63 4.94 -3.07
C HIS A 26 -12.29 6.00 -3.95
N SER A 27 -11.75 7.22 -4.00
CA SER A 27 -12.32 8.32 -4.79
C SER A 27 -11.27 9.28 -5.29
N ARG A 28 -11.61 9.99 -6.38
CA ARG A 28 -10.76 11.05 -6.95
C ARG A 28 -10.49 12.17 -5.94
N SER A 29 -11.51 12.60 -5.19
CA SER A 29 -11.36 13.66 -4.19
C SER A 29 -10.41 13.27 -3.07
N ALA A 30 -10.49 12.02 -2.57
CA ALA A 30 -9.56 11.53 -1.55
C ALA A 30 -8.12 11.47 -2.09
N TRP A 31 -7.95 11.01 -3.34
CA TRP A 31 -6.65 11.06 -4.02
C TRP A 31 -6.11 12.50 -4.08
N ASP A 32 -6.90 13.45 -4.55
CA ASP A 32 -6.48 14.84 -4.75
C ASP A 32 -6.09 15.53 -3.42
N GLU A 33 -6.75 15.20 -2.32
CA GLU A 33 -6.41 15.70 -0.97
C GLU A 33 -5.03 15.22 -0.52
N HIS A 34 -4.77 13.91 -0.60
CA HIS A 34 -3.46 13.35 -0.24
C HIS A 34 -2.36 13.82 -1.18
N TRP A 35 -2.64 13.86 -2.49
CA TRP A 35 -1.72 14.37 -3.49
C TRP A 35 -1.32 15.83 -3.22
N SER A 36 -2.30 16.71 -2.98
CA SER A 36 -2.06 18.12 -2.65
C SER A 36 -1.26 18.25 -1.35
N THR A 37 -1.55 17.42 -0.35
CA THR A 37 -0.79 17.38 0.91
C THR A 37 0.67 16.98 0.66
N ASN A 38 0.95 15.99 -0.19
CA ASN A 38 2.32 15.61 -0.53
C ASN A 38 3.07 16.73 -1.28
N GLN A 39 2.38 17.46 -2.15
CA GLN A 39 2.95 18.61 -2.86
C GLN A 39 3.39 19.73 -1.91
N GLN A 40 2.58 20.03 -0.89
CA GLN A 40 2.88 21.05 0.11
C GLN A 40 3.97 20.60 1.10
N ASN A 41 4.18 19.29 1.23
CA ASN A 41 5.10 18.69 2.20
C ASN A 41 6.21 17.89 1.50
N PRO A 42 7.15 18.53 0.79
CA PRO A 42 8.15 17.85 -0.03
C PRO A 42 9.12 16.96 0.77
N ASN A 43 9.21 17.16 2.09
CA ASN A 43 10.05 16.36 2.97
C ASN A 43 9.40 15.02 3.38
N HIS A 44 8.08 14.92 3.26
CA HIS A 44 7.34 13.71 3.64
C HIS A 44 7.29 12.74 2.47
N LEU A 45 7.75 11.51 2.73
CA LEU A 45 7.64 10.43 1.76
C LEU A 45 6.20 9.90 1.75
N MET A 46 5.65 9.72 0.57
CA MET A 46 4.42 8.98 0.36
C MET A 46 4.73 7.76 -0.50
N VAL A 47 4.17 6.60 -0.14
CA VAL A 47 4.32 5.35 -0.88
C VAL A 47 2.93 4.85 -1.24
N ILE A 48 2.69 4.62 -2.52
CA ILE A 48 1.40 4.15 -3.03
C ILE A 48 1.54 2.71 -3.49
N ASP A 49 0.67 1.82 -3.02
CA ASP A 49 0.44 0.47 -3.54
C ASP A 49 -0.71 0.49 -4.55
N PHE A 50 -0.40 0.39 -5.83
CA PHE A 50 -1.39 0.11 -6.88
C PHE A 50 -1.62 -1.40 -6.96
N THR A 51 -2.81 -1.81 -6.55
CA THR A 51 -3.19 -3.21 -6.33
C THR A 51 -4.50 -3.56 -7.06
N ALA A 52 -4.90 -4.83 -7.01
CA ALA A 52 -6.19 -5.28 -7.52
C ALA A 52 -6.70 -6.47 -6.71
N LYS A 53 -8.02 -6.60 -6.56
CA LYS A 53 -8.64 -7.74 -5.82
C LYS A 53 -8.30 -9.11 -6.41
N TRP A 54 -8.13 -9.17 -7.73
CA TRP A 54 -7.81 -10.39 -8.48
C TRP A 54 -6.29 -10.67 -8.57
N CYS A 55 -5.45 -9.77 -8.05
CA CYS A 55 -4.00 -9.90 -8.11
C CYS A 55 -3.47 -10.90 -7.07
N GLY A 56 -3.19 -12.13 -7.50
CA GLY A 56 -2.54 -13.16 -6.68
C GLY A 56 -1.22 -12.70 -6.03
N PRO A 57 -0.25 -12.15 -6.80
CA PRO A 57 1.02 -11.65 -6.25
C PRO A 57 0.85 -10.56 -5.17
N CYS A 58 -0.18 -9.73 -5.26
CA CYS A 58 -0.43 -8.65 -4.31
C CYS A 58 -0.69 -9.17 -2.89
N ARG A 59 -1.31 -10.35 -2.75
CA ARG A 59 -1.55 -11.00 -1.45
C ARG A 59 -0.26 -11.34 -0.69
N PHE A 60 0.84 -11.57 -1.40
CA PHE A 60 2.13 -11.90 -0.76
C PHE A 60 2.81 -10.67 -0.14
N VAL A 61 2.67 -9.50 -0.77
CA VAL A 61 3.37 -8.28 -0.34
C VAL A 61 2.47 -7.34 0.48
N GLY A 62 1.14 -7.47 0.38
CA GLY A 62 0.17 -6.69 1.17
C GLY A 62 0.45 -6.67 2.68
N PRO A 63 0.63 -7.83 3.34
CA PRO A 63 0.95 -7.86 4.78
C PRO A 63 2.29 -7.18 5.10
N ALA A 64 3.28 -7.26 4.20
CA ALA A 64 4.53 -6.56 4.38
C ALA A 64 4.37 -5.04 4.23
N PHE A 65 3.54 -4.60 3.29
CA PHE A 65 3.20 -3.18 3.10
C PHE A 65 2.52 -2.60 4.35
N GLU A 66 1.57 -3.34 4.92
CA GLU A 66 0.91 -2.96 6.17
C GLU A 66 1.90 -2.92 7.35
N ALA A 67 2.80 -3.90 7.46
CA ALA A 67 3.87 -3.88 8.46
C ALA A 67 4.84 -2.70 8.26
N PHE A 68 5.14 -2.30 7.03
CA PHE A 68 5.94 -1.11 6.74
C PHE A 68 5.23 0.18 7.16
N SER A 69 3.90 0.24 7.01
CA SER A 69 3.10 1.39 7.50
C SER A 69 3.22 1.58 9.01
N ALA A 70 3.21 0.48 9.77
CA ALA A 70 3.41 0.52 11.22
C ALA A 70 4.85 0.88 11.60
N LYS A 71 5.84 0.43 10.80
CA LYS A 71 7.28 0.65 11.07
C LYS A 71 7.75 2.05 10.73
N TYR A 72 7.28 2.61 9.62
CA TYR A 72 7.75 3.88 9.06
C TYR A 72 6.68 4.95 9.24
N THR A 73 6.46 5.39 10.48
CA THR A 73 5.38 6.31 10.85
C THR A 73 5.49 7.71 10.22
N ASP A 74 6.70 8.10 9.79
CA ASP A 74 6.96 9.36 9.08
C ASP A 74 6.63 9.28 7.57
N VAL A 75 6.13 8.14 7.11
CA VAL A 75 5.78 7.87 5.71
C VAL A 75 4.28 7.70 5.59
N VAL A 76 3.69 8.32 4.57
CA VAL A 76 2.27 8.12 4.24
C VAL A 76 2.15 6.90 3.32
N PHE A 77 1.39 5.90 3.73
CA PHE A 77 1.13 4.71 2.91
C PHE A 77 -0.29 4.77 2.35
N LEU A 78 -0.40 4.76 1.03
CA LEU A 78 -1.67 4.73 0.31
C LEU A 78 -1.85 3.39 -0.38
N LYS A 79 -3.09 2.92 -0.47
CA LYS A 79 -3.48 1.77 -1.30
C LYS A 79 -4.54 2.21 -2.29
N VAL A 80 -4.32 1.91 -3.56
CA VAL A 80 -5.19 2.26 -4.69
C VAL A 80 -5.55 0.97 -5.42
N ASP A 81 -6.84 0.65 -5.48
CA ASP A 81 -7.33 -0.41 -6.35
C ASP A 81 -7.44 0.12 -7.79
N VAL A 82 -6.76 -0.54 -8.72
CA VAL A 82 -6.70 -0.10 -10.13
C VAL A 82 -8.03 -0.22 -10.86
N ASP A 83 -8.94 -1.08 -10.39
CA ASP A 83 -10.27 -1.23 -10.96
C ASP A 83 -11.20 -0.12 -10.46
N GLU A 84 -11.01 0.34 -9.22
CA GLU A 84 -11.81 1.43 -8.62
C GLU A 84 -11.35 2.81 -9.12
N LEU A 85 -10.04 3.01 -9.30
CA LEU A 85 -9.44 4.28 -9.72
C LEU A 85 -8.58 4.10 -10.98
N SER A 86 -9.21 3.61 -12.04
CA SER A 86 -8.56 3.33 -13.32
C SER A 86 -7.92 4.56 -13.96
N GLU A 87 -8.57 5.72 -13.87
CA GLU A 87 -8.06 6.99 -14.40
C GLU A 87 -6.74 7.41 -13.74
N ILE A 88 -6.65 7.26 -12.41
CA ILE A 88 -5.41 7.52 -11.65
C ILE A 88 -4.33 6.51 -12.06
N SER A 89 -4.68 5.23 -12.09
CA SER A 89 -3.74 4.16 -12.46
C SER A 89 -3.15 4.37 -13.85
N GLN A 90 -3.97 4.81 -14.82
CA GLN A 90 -3.52 5.18 -16.15
C GLN A 90 -2.63 6.44 -16.15
N GLN A 91 -3.01 7.49 -15.42
CA GLN A 91 -2.23 8.72 -15.28
C GLN A 91 -0.80 8.44 -14.75
N TRP A 92 -0.67 7.46 -13.85
CA TRP A 92 0.61 7.04 -13.27
C TRP A 92 1.32 5.94 -14.06
N ASN A 93 0.80 5.58 -15.24
CA ASN A 93 1.33 4.55 -16.12
C ASN A 93 1.55 3.22 -15.37
N VAL A 94 0.55 2.78 -14.61
CA VAL A 94 0.55 1.48 -13.94
C VAL A 94 0.14 0.42 -14.94
N GLN A 95 1.03 -0.53 -15.19
CA GLN A 95 0.84 -1.59 -16.20
C GLN A 95 0.85 -3.01 -15.60
N ALA A 96 1.20 -3.12 -14.31
CA ALA A 96 1.26 -4.39 -13.60
C ALA A 96 0.97 -4.17 -12.12
N MET A 97 0.41 -5.18 -11.48
CA MET A 97 0.12 -5.16 -10.04
C MET A 97 0.91 -6.27 -9.31
N PRO A 98 1.43 -5.99 -8.11
CA PRO A 98 1.43 -4.67 -7.48
C PRO A 98 2.47 -3.74 -8.12
N THR A 99 2.19 -2.45 -8.16
CA THR A 99 3.19 -1.41 -8.46
C THR A 99 3.26 -0.44 -7.30
N PHE A 100 4.45 -0.23 -6.77
CA PHE A 100 4.70 0.72 -5.70
C PHE A 100 5.37 1.97 -6.25
N ILE A 101 4.84 3.15 -5.90
CA ILE A 101 5.40 4.44 -6.33
C ILE A 101 5.78 5.26 -5.10
N MET A 102 7.00 5.80 -5.09
CA MET A 102 7.48 6.72 -4.05
C MET A 102 7.30 8.15 -4.55
N LEU A 103 6.70 8.98 -3.70
CA LEU A 103 6.40 10.38 -3.99
C LEU A 103 6.97 11.31 -2.94
N LYS A 104 7.55 12.41 -3.40
CA LYS A 104 7.93 13.56 -2.58
C LYS A 104 7.65 14.85 -3.34
N GLY A 105 6.94 15.78 -2.71
CA GLY A 105 6.66 17.10 -3.30
C GLY A 105 5.92 17.00 -4.64
N GLY A 106 5.05 16.00 -4.79
CA GLY A 106 4.33 15.73 -6.03
C GLY A 106 5.19 15.24 -7.19
N LYS A 107 6.35 14.63 -6.91
CA LYS A 107 7.21 14.01 -7.93
C LYS A 107 7.47 12.55 -7.60
N GLU A 108 7.47 11.72 -8.63
CA GLU A 108 7.94 10.34 -8.55
C GLU A 108 9.44 10.34 -8.29
N THR A 109 9.85 9.79 -7.14
CA THR A 109 11.27 9.62 -6.79
C THR A 109 11.76 8.20 -7.01
N GLY A 110 10.83 7.23 -7.13
CA GLY A 110 11.15 5.86 -7.47
C GLY A 110 9.91 5.02 -7.73
N ARG A 111 10.13 3.79 -8.20
CA ARG A 111 9.09 2.81 -8.51
C ARG A 111 9.60 1.39 -8.30
N VAL A 112 8.75 0.51 -7.78
CA VAL A 112 8.98 -0.94 -7.71
C VAL A 112 7.80 -1.66 -8.34
N VAL A 113 8.06 -2.48 -9.36
CA VAL A 113 7.02 -3.28 -10.04
C VAL A 113 7.13 -4.74 -9.64
N GLY A 114 5.99 -5.32 -9.25
CA GLY A 114 5.85 -6.71 -8.82
C GLY A 114 5.98 -6.90 -7.31
N ALA A 115 5.71 -8.12 -6.84
CA ALA A 115 5.71 -8.51 -5.43
C ALA A 115 7.14 -8.66 -4.86
N LYS A 116 7.90 -7.56 -4.82
CA LYS A 116 9.31 -7.54 -4.43
C LYS A 116 9.53 -6.86 -3.07
N LYS A 117 9.14 -7.55 -1.99
CA LYS A 117 9.19 -7.04 -0.61
C LYS A 117 10.52 -6.37 -0.22
N ASN A 118 11.65 -7.04 -0.47
CA ASN A 118 12.97 -6.55 -0.04
C ASN A 118 13.41 -5.31 -0.84
N GLU A 119 13.07 -5.25 -2.13
CA GLU A 119 13.36 -4.10 -2.99
C GLU A 119 12.54 -2.88 -2.55
N LEU A 120 11.26 -3.09 -2.23
CA LEU A 120 10.37 -2.07 -1.68
C LEU A 120 10.92 -1.48 -0.37
N GLU A 121 11.27 -2.32 0.60
CA GLU A 121 11.79 -1.82 1.89
C GLU A 121 13.08 -1.02 1.71
N LYS A 122 14.00 -1.51 0.88
CA LYS A 122 15.24 -0.80 0.56
C LYS A 122 14.95 0.57 -0.05
N MET A 123 13.98 0.66 -0.96
CA MET A 123 13.64 1.91 -1.63
C MET A 123 13.01 2.91 -0.66
N ILE A 124 12.15 2.46 0.26
CA ILE A 124 11.60 3.30 1.35
C ILE A 124 12.73 3.87 2.21
N GLN A 125 13.65 3.02 2.66
CA GLN A 125 14.79 3.45 3.50
C GLN A 125 15.70 4.45 2.79
N GLN A 126 16.00 4.23 1.51
CA GLN A 126 16.81 5.15 0.70
C GLN A 126 16.18 6.54 0.65
N HIS A 127 14.87 6.62 0.41
CA HIS A 127 14.18 7.90 0.27
C HIS A 127 13.90 8.58 1.61
N LEU A 128 13.78 7.84 2.71
CA LEU A 128 13.70 8.40 4.07
C LEU A 128 14.99 9.11 4.48
N ASN A 129 16.15 8.53 4.17
CA ASN A 129 17.44 9.07 4.57
C ASN A 129 17.85 10.33 3.79
N ILE A 130 17.39 10.47 2.54
CA ILE A 130 17.69 11.65 1.71
C ILE A 130 17.06 12.93 2.27
N SER A 131 15.94 12.85 3.02
CA SER A 131 15.32 14.04 3.65
C SER A 131 16.06 14.57 4.88
N LYS A 132 17.06 13.86 5.41
CA LYS A 132 17.77 14.23 6.65
C LYS A 132 19.18 14.80 6.40
N SER A 133 19.56 15.06 5.15
CA SER A 133 20.92 15.48 4.79
C SER A 133 21.01 16.87 4.18
#